data_AF-A0A6P8X4Q2-F1
#
_entry.id   AF-A0A6P8X4Q2-F1
#
_cell.length_a   1.000
_cell.length_b   1.000
_cell.length_c   1.000
_cell.angle_alpha   90.00
_cell.angle_beta   90.00
_cell.angle_gamma   90.00
#
_symmetry.space_group_name_H-M   'P 1'
#
loop_
_entity.id
_entity.type
_entity.pdbx_description
1 polymer ?
#
loop_
_entity_poly.entity_id
_entity_poly.type
_entity_poly.pdbx_seq_one_letter_code
_entity_poly.pdbx_strand_id
1 'polypeptide(L)'
;MFKILLVCALVGLAAAYPGQLDDVNAEVISRSEDIRPDGFNTHLEISNGIKEDRAGDEHGNIRGSFSFDTPEDEPVEISYIADENGYQPTGAVLPTPPPIPVEIQRALEWIAAHPYNGEH
;
A
#
# COMPACT_ATOMS: atom_id res chain seq x y z
N MET A 1 -2.54 19.07 -46.48
CA MET A 1 -3.02 20.00 -45.41
C MET A 1 -3.83 19.29 -44.33
N PHE A 2 -4.67 18.30 -44.65
CA PHE A 2 -5.44 17.52 -43.64
C PHE A 2 -4.58 16.62 -42.71
N LYS A 3 -3.39 16.19 -43.17
CA LYS A 3 -2.48 15.31 -42.39
C LYS A 3 -1.78 16.02 -41.21
N ILE A 4 -1.54 17.34 -41.30
CA ILE A 4 -0.90 18.10 -40.20
C ILE A 4 -1.91 18.36 -39.07
N LEU A 5 -3.19 18.56 -39.41
CA LEU A 5 -4.29 18.68 -38.44
C LEU A 5 -4.48 17.41 -37.60
N LEU A 6 -4.30 16.23 -38.21
CA LEU A 6 -4.47 14.94 -37.52
C LEU A 6 -3.31 14.65 -36.55
N VAL A 7 -2.08 15.07 -36.89
CA VAL A 7 -0.92 14.95 -36.00
C VAL A 7 -1.03 15.91 -34.81
N CYS A 8 -1.48 17.15 -35.01
CA CYS A 8 -1.72 18.07 -33.89
C CYS A 8 -2.85 17.60 -32.96
N ALA A 9 -3.89 16.96 -33.49
CA ALA A 9 -4.98 16.40 -32.68
C ALA A 9 -4.51 15.23 -31.78
N LEU A 10 -3.62 14.37 -32.28
CA LEU A 10 -3.06 13.26 -31.48
C LEU A 10 -2.02 13.73 -30.46
N VAL A 11 -1.20 14.73 -30.79
CA VAL A 11 -0.22 15.31 -29.85
C VAL A 11 -0.90 16.17 -28.78
N GLY A 12 -2.00 16.87 -29.13
CA GLY A 12 -2.82 17.61 -28.15
C GLY A 12 -3.54 16.71 -27.17
N LEU A 13 -3.96 15.51 -27.58
CA LEU A 13 -4.61 14.52 -26.71
C LEU A 13 -3.62 13.87 -25.73
N ALA A 14 -2.34 13.77 -26.09
CA ALA A 14 -1.29 13.25 -25.20
C ALA A 14 -0.82 14.28 -24.15
N ALA A 15 -0.97 15.57 -24.42
CA ALA A 15 -0.60 16.65 -23.48
C ALA A 15 -1.73 17.02 -22.50
N ALA A 16 -2.94 16.52 -22.73
CA ALA A 16 -4.09 16.65 -21.83
C ALA A 16 -4.44 15.29 -21.25
N TYR A 17 -3.47 14.64 -20.60
CA TYR A 17 -3.75 13.57 -19.65
C TYR A 17 -3.55 14.15 -18.25
N PRO A 18 -4.53 14.88 -17.69
CA PRO A 18 -4.47 15.14 -16.27
C PRO A 18 -4.81 13.81 -15.58
N GLY A 19 -3.81 13.21 -14.94
CA GLY A 19 -3.97 12.33 -13.78
C GLY A 19 -4.57 13.10 -12.60
N GLN A 20 -5.61 13.89 -12.86
CA GLN A 20 -6.28 14.68 -11.86
C GLN A 20 -7.46 13.84 -11.40
N LEU A 21 -7.20 13.06 -10.35
CA LEU A 21 -8.23 12.41 -9.57
C LEU A 21 -9.29 13.46 -9.23
N ASP A 22 -10.53 13.23 -9.69
CA ASP A 22 -11.66 14.10 -9.35
C ASP A 22 -12.15 13.75 -7.96
N ASP A 23 -11.38 14.12 -6.94
CA ASP A 23 -11.67 13.83 -5.54
C ASP A 23 -13.02 14.42 -5.08
N VAL A 24 -13.41 15.56 -5.65
CA VAL A 24 -14.65 16.25 -5.27
C VAL A 24 -15.88 15.50 -5.78
N ASN A 25 -15.79 14.89 -6.97
CA ASN A 25 -16.88 14.09 -7.55
C ASN A 25 -16.56 12.59 -7.52
N ALA A 26 -15.79 12.12 -6.54
CA ALA A 26 -15.46 10.72 -6.41
C ALA A 26 -16.71 9.88 -6.10
N GLU A 27 -16.90 8.78 -6.84
CA GLU A 27 -18.05 7.89 -6.75
C GLU A 27 -17.62 6.48 -6.34
N VAL A 28 -18.49 5.75 -5.65
CA VAL A 28 -18.25 4.33 -5.34
C VAL A 28 -18.44 3.51 -6.62
N ILE A 29 -17.37 2.89 -7.11
CA ILE A 29 -17.39 1.99 -8.28
C ILE A 29 -17.89 0.60 -7.87
N SER A 30 -17.34 0.08 -6.78
CA SER A 30 -17.62 -1.26 -6.29
C SER A 30 -17.68 -1.27 -4.78
N ARG A 31 -18.65 -2.00 -4.24
CA ARG A 31 -18.72 -2.30 -2.81
C ARG A 31 -19.30 -3.70 -2.65
N SER A 32 -18.62 -4.55 -1.90
CA SER A 32 -19.13 -5.85 -1.49
C SER A 32 -18.89 -6.08 -0.01
N GLU A 33 -19.90 -6.60 0.66
CA GLU A 33 -19.84 -6.97 2.08
C GLU A 33 -20.38 -8.40 2.21
N ASP A 34 -19.53 -9.31 2.68
CA ASP A 34 -19.88 -10.68 3.02
C ASP A 34 -19.70 -10.87 4.52
N ILE A 35 -20.82 -10.96 5.24
CA ILE A 35 -20.86 -11.07 6.70
C ILE A 35 -21.32 -12.47 7.05
N ARG A 36 -20.48 -13.19 7.79
CA ARG A 36 -20.68 -14.60 8.14
C ARG A 36 -20.50 -14.78 9.65
N PRO A 37 -20.99 -15.88 10.24
CA PRO A 37 -20.78 -16.15 11.67
C PRO A 37 -19.30 -16.30 12.05
N ASP A 38 -18.47 -16.77 11.13
CA ASP A 38 -17.04 -17.04 11.31
C ASP A 38 -16.13 -15.87 10.92
N GLY A 39 -16.71 -14.74 10.49
CA GLY A 39 -15.94 -13.58 10.07
C GLY A 39 -16.63 -12.74 9.00
N PHE A 40 -15.86 -11.86 8.37
CA PHE A 40 -16.37 -11.02 7.29
C PHE A 40 -15.33 -10.80 6.21
N ASN A 41 -15.77 -10.43 5.00
CA ASN A 41 -14.93 -9.87 3.96
C ASN A 41 -15.63 -8.61 3.42
N THR A 42 -14.90 -7.51 3.32
CA THR A 42 -15.38 -6.28 2.70
C THR A 42 -14.40 -5.81 1.63
N HIS A 43 -14.96 -5.25 0.57
CA HIS A 43 -14.21 -4.62 -0.52
C HIS A 43 -14.88 -3.29 -0.87
N LEU A 44 -14.08 -2.29 -1.15
CA LEU A 44 -14.49 -0.96 -1.59
C LEU A 44 -13.53 -0.45 -2.67
N GLU A 45 -14.09 0.07 -3.76
CA GLU A 45 -13.36 0.77 -4.81
C GLU A 45 -14.09 2.08 -5.13
N ILE A 46 -13.33 3.18 -5.18
CA ILE A 46 -13.81 4.53 -5.45
C ILE A 46 -13.14 5.03 -6.75
N SER A 47 -13.85 5.86 -7.51
CA SER A 47 -13.40 6.35 -8.83
C SER A 47 -12.16 7.21 -8.81
N ASN A 48 -11.73 7.69 -7.65
CA ASN A 48 -10.48 8.43 -7.48
C ASN A 48 -9.30 7.52 -7.09
N GLY A 49 -9.35 6.22 -7.42
CA GLY A 49 -8.23 5.30 -7.22
C GLY A 49 -8.13 4.70 -5.82
N ILE A 50 -8.95 5.14 -4.87
CA ILE A 50 -9.01 4.56 -3.53
C ILE A 50 -9.57 3.13 -3.59
N LYS A 51 -8.85 2.18 -2.98
CA LYS A 51 -9.30 0.80 -2.78
C LYS A 51 -9.08 0.38 -1.34
N GLU A 52 -10.04 -0.37 -0.79
CA GLU A 52 -9.94 -0.97 0.54
C GLU A 52 -10.42 -2.41 0.49
N ASP A 53 -9.60 -3.32 1.03
CA ASP A 53 -9.98 -4.70 1.30
C ASP A 53 -9.79 -4.99 2.78
N ARG A 54 -10.74 -5.72 3.37
CA ARG A 54 -10.66 -6.10 4.78
C ARG A 54 -11.32 -7.45 4.99
N ALA A 55 -10.66 -8.32 5.74
CA ALA A 55 -11.19 -9.59 6.17
C ALA A 55 -11.00 -9.72 7.68
N GLY A 56 -12.04 -10.14 8.38
CA GLY A 56 -11.99 -10.45 9.81
C GLY A 56 -12.38 -11.88 10.08
N ASP A 57 -11.86 -12.45 11.18
CA ASP A 57 -12.21 -13.79 11.66
C ASP A 57 -13.04 -13.75 12.96
N GLU A 58 -13.53 -14.91 13.40
CA GLU A 58 -14.31 -15.08 14.63
C GLU A 58 -13.55 -14.72 15.92
N HIS A 59 -12.23 -14.65 15.87
CA HIS A 59 -11.37 -14.29 17.01
C HIS A 59 -11.15 -12.78 17.10
N GLY A 60 -11.70 -12.00 16.17
CA GLY A 60 -11.53 -10.55 16.10
C GLY A 60 -10.21 -10.12 15.45
N ASN A 61 -9.46 -11.04 14.84
CA ASN A 61 -8.30 -10.65 14.04
C ASN A 61 -8.79 -10.05 12.73
N ILE A 62 -8.14 -8.97 12.29
CA ILE A 62 -8.48 -8.29 11.04
C ILE A 62 -7.22 -8.19 10.20
N ARG A 63 -7.34 -8.53 8.93
CA ARG A 63 -6.34 -8.25 7.90
C ARG A 63 -6.97 -7.32 6.88
N GLY A 64 -6.21 -6.35 6.40
CA GLY A 64 -6.70 -5.48 5.35
C GLY A 64 -5.60 -4.81 4.57
N SER A 65 -6.02 -4.17 3.49
CA SER A 65 -5.20 -3.33 2.64
C SER A 65 -5.98 -2.09 2.23
N PHE A 66 -5.26 -0.99 2.11
CA PHE A 66 -5.77 0.26 1.57
C PHE A 66 -4.76 0.79 0.55
N SER A 67 -5.24 1.19 -0.62
CA SER A 67 -4.43 1.82 -1.65
C SER A 67 -5.06 3.10 -2.16
N PHE A 68 -4.21 4.03 -2.60
CA PHE A 68 -4.62 5.29 -3.21
C PHE A 68 -3.48 5.80 -4.10
N ASP A 69 -3.80 6.63 -5.08
CA ASP A 69 -2.81 7.29 -5.91
C ASP A 69 -2.48 8.68 -5.30
N THR A 70 -1.21 9.05 -5.26
CA THR A 70 -0.80 10.38 -4.81
C THR A 70 -1.13 11.45 -5.86
N PRO A 71 -1.12 12.76 -5.50
CA PRO A 71 -1.24 13.85 -6.47
C PRO A 71 -0.18 13.84 -7.59
N GLU A 72 0.91 13.08 -7.40
CA GLU A 72 1.98 12.87 -8.36
C GLU A 72 1.78 11.60 -9.21
N ASP A 73 0.59 10.99 -9.18
CA ASP A 73 0.23 9.73 -9.86
C ASP A 73 1.08 8.52 -9.41
N GLU A 74 1.58 8.52 -8.16
CA GLU A 74 2.29 7.38 -7.58
C GLU A 74 1.31 6.48 -6.78
N PRO A 75 1.23 5.17 -7.08
CA PRO A 75 0.36 4.28 -6.31
C PRO A 75 0.97 3.98 -4.94
N VAL A 76 0.19 4.23 -3.89
CA VAL A 76 0.51 3.89 -2.50
C VAL A 76 -0.34 2.73 -2.06
N GLU A 77 0.29 1.73 -1.46
CA GLU A 77 -0.38 0.59 -0.85
C GLU A 77 0.10 0.38 0.59
N ILE A 78 -0.85 0.18 1.49
CA ILE A 78 -0.61 -0.15 2.91
C ILE A 78 -1.44 -1.38 3.24
N SER A 79 -0.78 -2.45 3.68
CA SER A 79 -1.42 -3.63 4.26
C SER A 79 -1.29 -3.61 5.78
N TYR A 80 -2.16 -4.29 6.49
CA TYR A 80 -2.07 -4.41 7.94
C TYR A 80 -2.64 -5.72 8.47
N ILE A 81 -2.13 -6.09 9.65
CA ILE A 81 -2.71 -7.11 10.53
C ILE A 81 -3.06 -6.44 11.85
N ALA A 82 -4.27 -6.66 12.34
CA ALA A 82 -4.72 -6.26 13.67
C ALA A 82 -5.09 -7.52 14.44
N ASP A 83 -4.32 -7.82 15.49
CA ASP A 83 -4.50 -8.99 16.35
C ASP A 83 -4.19 -8.65 17.81
N GLU A 84 -3.97 -9.65 18.66
CA GLU A 84 -3.61 -9.49 20.08
C GLU A 84 -2.34 -8.64 20.30
N ASN A 85 -1.44 -8.56 19.32
CA ASN A 85 -0.23 -7.74 19.35
C ASN A 85 -0.48 -6.30 18.87
N GLY A 86 -1.72 -5.94 18.58
CA GLY A 86 -2.14 -4.62 18.11
C GLY A 86 -2.12 -4.47 16.59
N TYR A 87 -2.11 -3.21 16.14
CA TYR A 87 -2.14 -2.85 14.73
C TYR A 87 -0.73 -2.80 14.14
N GLN A 88 -0.48 -3.60 13.12
CA GLN A 88 0.82 -3.81 12.49
C GLN A 88 0.74 -3.49 10.99
N PRO A 89 0.93 -2.22 10.59
CA PRO A 89 0.89 -1.81 9.20
C PRO A 89 2.23 -2.04 8.49
N THR A 90 2.17 -2.35 7.21
CA THR A 90 3.31 -2.51 6.30
C THR A 90 3.02 -1.76 5.01
N GLY A 91 3.97 -0.93 4.56
CA GLY A 91 3.84 -0.14 3.33
C GLY A 91 5.09 0.72 3.10
N ALA A 92 5.38 1.05 1.84
CA ALA A 92 6.59 1.78 1.46
C ALA A 92 6.65 3.22 2.02
N VAL A 93 5.48 3.83 2.23
CA VAL A 93 5.33 5.19 2.74
C VAL A 93 5.39 5.28 4.27
N LEU A 94 5.45 4.14 4.97
CA LEU A 94 5.46 4.13 6.42
C LEU A 94 6.84 4.53 6.96
N PRO A 95 6.90 5.25 8.09
CA PRO A 95 8.15 5.55 8.75
C PRO A 95 8.91 4.26 9.08
N THR A 96 10.17 4.19 8.65
CA THR A 96 11.07 3.10 9.04
C THR A 96 11.90 3.51 10.25
N PRO A 97 12.23 2.56 11.16
CA PRO A 97 13.14 2.85 12.24
C PRO A 97 14.50 3.30 11.66
N PRO A 98 15.26 4.14 12.40
CA PRO A 98 16.56 4.57 11.95
C PRO A 98 17.48 3.36 11.73
N PRO A 99 18.45 3.44 10.82
CA PRO A 99 19.39 2.36 10.58
C PRO A 99 20.16 2.02 11.86
N ILE A 100 20.50 0.74 12.02
CA ILE A 100 21.28 0.26 13.17
C ILE A 100 22.63 1.01 13.20
N PRO A 101 23.08 1.55 14.34
CA PRO A 101 24.38 2.21 14.45
C PRO A 101 25.55 1.32 13.98
N VAL A 102 26.56 1.91 13.36
CA VAL A 102 27.69 1.17 12.74
C VAL A 102 28.49 0.35 13.75
N GLU A 103 28.58 0.83 14.98
CA GLU A 103 29.27 0.15 16.08
C GLU A 103 28.56 -1.15 16.45
N ILE A 104 27.22 -1.13 16.45
CA ILE A 104 26.39 -2.32 16.72
C ILE A 104 26.49 -3.30 15.55
N GLN A 105 26.45 -2.82 14.31
CA GLN A 105 26.68 -3.68 13.15
C GLN A 105 28.05 -4.38 13.23
N ARG A 106 29.11 -3.64 13.54
CA ARG A 106 30.47 -4.20 13.71
C ARG A 106 30.54 -5.22 14.85
N ALA A 107 29.86 -4.96 15.96
CA ALA A 107 29.80 -5.90 17.07
C ALA A 107 29.08 -7.20 16.69
N LEU A 108 27.95 -7.11 15.96
CA LEU A 108 27.23 -8.27 15.45
C LEU A 108 28.05 -9.08 14.44
N GLU A 109 28.75 -8.41 13.53
CA GLU A 109 29.68 -9.04 12.59
C GLU A 109 30.81 -9.78 13.32
N TRP A 110 31.39 -9.17 14.36
CA TRP A 110 32.42 -9.81 15.17
C TRP A 110 31.88 -11.05 15.88
N ILE A 111 30.69 -10.97 16.51
CA ILE A 111 30.05 -12.11 17.18
C ILE A 111 29.76 -13.23 16.19
N ALA A 112 29.24 -12.90 15.00
CA ALA A 112 28.98 -13.87 13.94
C ALA A 112 30.25 -14.56 13.43
N ALA A 113 31.37 -13.82 13.35
CA ALA A 113 32.67 -14.34 12.96
C ALA A 113 33.40 -15.12 14.06
N HIS A 114 33.01 -14.95 15.33
CA HIS A 114 33.58 -15.66 16.48
C HIS A 114 32.47 -16.40 17.25
N PRO A 115 31.84 -17.44 16.65
CA PRO A 115 30.82 -18.21 17.34
C PRO A 115 31.39 -18.83 18.61
N TYR A 116 30.66 -18.74 19.71
CA TYR A 116 31.03 -19.39 20.95
C TYR A 116 30.93 -20.92 20.77
N ASN A 117 32.08 -21.55 20.58
CA ASN A 117 32.31 -22.99 20.66
C ASN A 117 32.38 -23.37 22.13
N GLY A 118 31.22 -23.54 22.77
CA GLY A 118 31.13 -23.89 24.18
C GLY A 118 31.91 -25.16 24.50
N GLU A 119 33.06 -25.02 25.14
CA GLU A 119 33.72 -26.09 25.87
C GLU A 119 33.29 -25.98 27.34
N HIS A 120 32.29 -26.78 27.70
CA HIS A 120 31.98 -27.20 29.06
C HIS A 120 31.88 -28.72 29.10
#